data_AF-A0A948CPR9-F1
#
_entry.id   AF-A0A948CPR9-F1
#
_cell.length_a   1.000
_cell.length_b   1.000
_cell.length_c   1.000
_cell.angle_alpha   90.00
_cell.angle_beta   90.00
_cell.angle_gamma   90.00
#
_symmetry.space_group_name_H-M   'P 1'
#
loop_
_entity.id
_entity.type
_entity.pdbx_description
1 polymer ?
#
loop_
_entity_poly.entity_id
_entity_poly.type
_entity_poly.pdbx_seq_one_letter_code
_entity_poly.pdbx_strand_id
1 'polypeptide(L)'
;MIGLLAFLAIIIVTAFIFYFHLSRRSGCAVFVAAWLLAGTCSEFFVHPLVLLVVLAVLAVILVDSLRIKFVSAPAKNALKKMMPGMSSTEREALDAG
;
A
#
# COMPACT_ATOMS: atom_id res chain seq x y z
N MET A 1 -5.01 -26.23 7.95
CA MET A 1 -5.37 -25.31 9.07
C MET A 1 -4.26 -24.30 9.37
N ILE A 2 -3.00 -24.72 9.50
CA ILE A 2 -1.86 -23.81 9.78
C ILE A 2 -1.66 -22.73 8.70
N GLY A 3 -1.82 -23.05 7.41
CA GLY A 3 -1.73 -22.04 6.34
C GLY A 3 -2.80 -20.93 6.41
N LEU A 4 -4.01 -21.26 6.89
CA LEU A 4 -5.08 -20.28 7.11
C LEU A 4 -4.72 -19.33 8.25
N LEU A 5 -4.14 -19.86 9.34
CA LEU A 5 -3.66 -19.06 10.46
C LEU A 5 -2.52 -18.14 10.04
N ALA A 6 -1.60 -18.63 9.21
CA ALA A 6 -0.51 -17.81 8.64
C ALA A 6 -1.08 -16.68 7.77
N PHE A 7 -2.09 -16.95 6.94
CA PHE A 7 -2.76 -15.92 6.15
C PHE A 7 -3.45 -14.87 7.03
N LEU A 8 -4.17 -15.29 8.06
CA LEU A 8 -4.79 -14.38 9.03
C LEU A 8 -3.74 -13.53 9.75
N ALA A 9 -2.60 -14.11 10.11
CA ALA A 9 -1.49 -13.40 10.73
C ALA A 9 -0.94 -12.30 9.81
N ILE A 10 -0.81 -12.56 8.51
CA ILE A 10 -0.40 -11.53 7.53
C ILE A 10 -1.39 -10.36 7.48
N ILE A 11 -2.70 -10.64 7.53
CA ILE A 11 -3.72 -9.59 7.59
C ILE A 11 -3.55 -8.75 8.86
N ILE A 12 -3.36 -9.40 10.01
CA ILE A 12 -3.18 -8.72 11.31
C ILE A 12 -1.90 -7.86 11.29
N VAL A 13 -0.78 -8.38 10.79
CA VAL A 13 0.47 -7.61 10.65
C VAL A 13 0.27 -6.41 9.73
N THR A 14 -0.48 -6.57 8.63
CA THR A 14 -0.78 -5.47 7.72
C THR A 14 -1.61 -4.38 8.41
N ALA A 15 -2.65 -4.78 9.16
CA ALA A 15 -3.44 -3.84 9.96
C ALA A 15 -2.59 -3.14 11.02
N PHE A 16 -1.67 -3.85 11.67
CA PHE A 16 -0.73 -3.30 12.65
C PHE A 16 0.19 -2.24 12.01
N ILE A 17 0.72 -2.51 10.82
CA ILE A 17 1.56 -1.56 10.08
C ILE A 17 0.84 -0.23 9.85
N PHE A 18 -0.44 -0.30 9.46
CA PHE A 18 -1.27 0.90 9.27
C PHE A 18 -1.63 1.57 10.59
N TYR A 19 -2.00 0.81 11.61
CA TYR A 19 -2.38 1.33 12.93
C TYR A 19 -1.24 2.12 13.59
N PHE A 20 -0.01 1.62 13.50
CA PHE A 20 1.17 2.30 14.04
C PHE A 20 1.78 3.34 13.10
N HIS A 21 1.14 3.63 11.97
CA HIS A 21 1.61 4.62 10.98
C HIS A 21 3.08 4.44 10.59
N LEU A 22 3.53 3.19 10.44
CA LEU A 22 4.93 2.93 10.09
C LEU A 22 5.29 3.61 8.76
N SER A 23 6.52 4.14 8.70
CA SER A 23 7.08 4.64 7.44
C SER A 23 7.03 3.53 6.38
N ARG A 24 6.90 3.90 5.11
CA ARG A 24 6.82 2.91 4.00
C ARG A 24 7.94 1.87 4.05
N ARG A 25 9.18 2.30 4.31
CA ARG A 25 10.34 1.41 4.36
C ARG A 25 10.25 0.44 5.54
N SER A 26 9.93 0.93 6.74
CA SER A 26 9.80 0.08 7.91
C SER A 26 8.58 -0.85 7.83
N GLY A 27 7.44 -0.37 7.32
CA GLY A 27 6.26 -1.18 7.07
C GLY A 27 6.53 -2.32 6.08
N CYS A 28 7.18 -2.02 4.94
CA CYS A 28 7.58 -3.06 3.99
C CYS A 28 8.55 -4.07 4.61
N ALA A 29 9.53 -3.63 5.41
CA ALA A 29 10.46 -4.53 6.07
C ALA A 29 9.74 -5.48 7.06
N VAL A 30 8.83 -4.95 7.87
CA VAL A 30 8.00 -5.76 8.80
C VAL A 30 7.12 -6.74 8.05
N PHE A 31 6.48 -6.31 6.95
CA PHE A 31 5.65 -7.17 6.12
C PHE A 31 6.45 -8.31 5.50
N VAL A 32 7.63 -8.02 4.92
CA VAL A 32 8.51 -9.04 4.33
C VAL A 32 8.97 -10.04 5.39
N ALA A 33 9.35 -9.57 6.59
CA ALA A 33 9.72 -10.44 7.69
C ALA A 33 8.56 -11.39 8.08
N ALA A 34 7.35 -10.85 8.22
CA ALA A 34 6.16 -11.65 8.52
C ALA A 34 5.83 -12.64 7.38
N TRP A 35 6.01 -12.24 6.12
CA TRP A 35 5.79 -13.10 4.95
C TRP A 35 6.74 -14.29 4.92
N LEU A 36 8.03 -14.06 5.18
CA LEU A 36 9.03 -15.13 5.24
C LEU A 36 8.76 -16.10 6.40
N LEU A 37 8.31 -15.59 7.55
CA LEU A 37 7.86 -16.42 8.67
C LEU A 37 6.60 -17.23 8.32
N ALA A 38 5.66 -16.66 7.56
CA ALA A 38 4.52 -17.41 7.04
C ALA A 38 4.95 -18.51 6.05
N GLY A 39 6.06 -18.29 5.32
CA GLY A 39 6.73 -19.26 4.46
C GLY A 39 7.17 -20.54 5.16
N THR A 40 7.56 -20.48 6.43
CA THR A 40 7.92 -21.69 7.20
C THR A 40 6.70 -22.53 7.58
N CYS A 41 5.51 -21.95 7.52
CA CYS A 41 4.26 -22.60 7.88
C CYS A 41 3.52 -23.25 6.70
N SER A 42 3.79 -22.80 5.45
CA SER A 42 3.14 -23.32 4.25
C SER A 42 3.94 -22.98 2.99
N GLU A 43 4.09 -23.99 2.11
CA GLU A 43 4.80 -23.88 0.83
C GLU A 43 4.18 -22.84 -0.12
N PHE A 44 2.89 -22.52 0.07
CA PHE A 44 2.20 -21.52 -0.75
C PHE A 44 2.89 -20.15 -0.73
N PHE A 45 3.37 -19.71 0.44
CA PHE A 45 3.96 -18.38 0.61
C PHE A 45 5.36 -18.25 -0.02
N VAL A 46 6.05 -19.38 -0.21
CA VAL A 46 7.39 -19.45 -0.83
C VAL A 46 7.33 -19.87 -2.30
N HIS A 47 6.15 -20.15 -2.83
CA HIS A 47 5.98 -20.49 -4.24
C HIS A 47 6.49 -19.34 -5.13
N PRO A 48 7.31 -19.62 -6.16
CA PRO A 48 8.01 -18.57 -6.94
C PRO A 48 7.05 -17.56 -7.59
N LEU A 49 5.90 -18.02 -8.07
CA LEU A 49 4.88 -17.12 -8.63
C LEU A 49 4.31 -16.15 -7.58
N VAL A 50 4.08 -16.65 -6.36
CA VAL A 50 3.52 -15.83 -5.28
C VAL A 50 4.56 -14.80 -4.83
N LEU A 51 5.82 -15.21 -4.67
CA LEU A 51 6.92 -14.30 -4.35
C LEU A 51 7.10 -13.22 -5.42
N LEU A 52 6.95 -13.55 -6.71
CA LEU A 52 7.02 -12.57 -7.79
C LEU A 52 5.90 -11.52 -7.67
N VAL A 53 4.67 -11.96 -7.40
CA VAL A 53 3.54 -11.04 -7.17
C VAL A 53 3.80 -10.13 -5.97
N VAL A 54 4.26 -10.69 -4.85
CA VAL A 54 4.59 -9.91 -3.64
C VAL A 54 5.69 -8.89 -3.92
N LEU A 55 6.75 -9.31 -4.62
CA LEU A 55 7.84 -8.43 -5.02
C LEU A 55 7.34 -7.28 -5.90
N ALA A 56 6.48 -7.56 -6.88
CA ALA A 56 5.91 -6.56 -7.76
C ALA A 56 5.07 -5.53 -6.98
N VAL A 57 4.25 -5.99 -6.04
CA VAL A 57 3.45 -5.11 -5.16
C VAL A 57 4.36 -4.24 -4.30
N LEU A 58 5.39 -4.82 -3.67
CA LEU A 58 6.35 -4.08 -2.85
C LEU A 58 7.12 -3.05 -3.67
N ALA A 59 7.50 -3.38 -4.91
CA ALA A 59 8.16 -2.45 -5.82
C ALA A 59 7.26 -1.24 -6.15
N VAL A 60 5.97 -1.48 -6.40
CA VAL A 60 5.00 -0.39 -6.64
C VAL A 60 4.85 0.51 -5.41
N ILE A 61 4.86 -0.04 -4.20
CA ILE A 61 4.71 0.72 -2.95
C ILE A 61 5.98 1.53 -2.64
N LEU A 62 7.16 0.93 -2.83
CA LEU A 62 8.44 1.47 -2.40
C LEU A 62 9.02 2.49 -3.39
N VAL A 63 8.81 2.28 -4.70
CA VAL A 63 9.32 3.18 -5.74
C VAL A 63 8.33 4.33 -5.96
N ASP A 64 8.75 5.55 -5.62
CA ASP A 64 7.89 6.74 -5.67
C ASP A 64 7.24 6.96 -7.05
N SER A 65 8.00 6.80 -8.14
CA SER A 65 7.48 6.97 -9.50
C SER A 65 6.37 5.97 -9.84
N LEU A 66 6.49 4.72 -9.40
CA LEU A 66 5.46 3.70 -9.62
C LEU A 66 4.25 3.98 -8.73
N ARG A 67 4.46 4.29 -7.45
CA ARG A 67 3.36 4.64 -6.54
C ARG A 67 2.57 5.82 -7.06
N ILE A 68 3.24 6.87 -7.53
CA ILE A 68 2.54 8.05 -8.07
C ILE A 68 1.70 7.65 -9.27
N LYS A 69 2.28 6.89 -10.21
CA LYS A 69 1.59 6.46 -11.44
C LYS A 69 0.39 5.55 -11.16
N PHE A 70 0.53 4.57 -10.26
CA PHE A 70 -0.45 3.50 -10.07
C PHE A 70 -1.38 3.70 -8.86
N VAL A 71 -0.99 4.51 -7.88
CA VAL A 71 -1.76 4.70 -6.63
C VAL A 71 -2.19 6.16 -6.47
N SER A 72 -1.25 7.10 -6.42
CA SER A 72 -1.56 8.49 -6.04
C SER A 72 -2.28 9.28 -7.15
N ALA A 73 -1.85 9.16 -8.41
CA ALA A 73 -2.46 9.85 -9.55
C ALA A 73 -3.92 9.41 -9.79
N PRO A 74 -4.27 8.11 -9.86
CA PRO A 74 -5.66 7.71 -10.02
C PRO A 74 -6.52 8.13 -8.83
N ALA A 75 -6.01 8.03 -7.60
CA ALA A 75 -6.72 8.50 -6.41
C ALA A 75 -7.00 10.03 -6.47
N LYS A 76 -6.00 10.83 -6.85
CA LYS A 76 -6.16 12.28 -7.03
C LYS A 76 -7.18 12.60 -8.13
N ASN A 77 -7.15 11.87 -9.24
CA ASN A 77 -8.08 12.07 -10.34
C ASN A 77 -9.52 11.70 -9.95
N ALA A 78 -9.71 10.62 -9.20
CA ALA A 78 -11.01 10.23 -8.67
C ALA A 78 -11.54 11.31 -7.71
N LEU A 79 -10.70 11.79 -6.80
CA LEU A 79 -11.07 12.87 -5.87
C LEU A 79 -11.41 14.16 -6.61
N LYS A 80 -10.62 14.55 -7.62
CA LYS A 80 -10.86 15.74 -8.43
C LYS A 80 -12.21 15.70 -9.14
N LYS A 81 -12.69 14.53 -9.56
CA LYS A 81 -14.03 14.38 -10.17
C LYS A 81 -15.18 14.60 -9.19
N MET A 82 -14.94 14.36 -7.90
CA MET A 82 -15.93 14.53 -6.84
C MET A 82 -15.90 15.93 -6.21
N MET A 83 -14.82 16.69 -6.42
CA MET A 83 -14.74 18.06 -5.94
C MET A 83 -15.69 18.97 -6.73
N PRO A 84 -16.48 19.83 -6.06
CA PRO A 84 -17.21 20.89 -6.74
C PRO A 84 -16.21 21.83 -7.44
N GLY A 85 -16.65 22.42 -8.57
CA GLY A 85 -15.86 23.44 -9.25
C GLY A 85 -15.57 24.61 -8.32
N MET A 86 -14.33 25.09 -8.33
CA MET A 86 -13.88 26.20 -7.50
C MET A 86 -14.70 27.45 -7.83
N SER A 87 -15.30 28.08 -6.81
CA SER A 87 -16.10 29.28 -7.01
C SER A 87 -15.22 30.47 -7.43
N SER A 88 -15.82 31.45 -8.10
CA SER A 88 -15.09 32.65 -8.56
C SER A 88 -14.41 33.39 -7.41
N THR A 89 -15.07 33.49 -6.26
CA THR A 89 -14.55 34.12 -5.04
C THR A 89 -13.40 33.35 -4.40
N GLU A 90 -13.43 32.01 -4.39
CA GLU A 90 -12.31 31.21 -3.89
C GLU A 90 -11.10 31.27 -4.83
N ARG A 91 -11.34 31.40 -6.14
CA ARG A 91 -10.27 31.54 -7.14
C ARG A 91 -9.60 32.90 -7.05
N GLU A 92 -10.38 33.97 -6.91
CA GLU A 92 -9.87 35.33 -6.68
C GLU A 92 -9.09 35.44 -5.37
N ALA A 93 -9.53 34.77 -4.30
CA ALA A 93 -8.81 34.74 -3.03
C ALA A 93 -7.46 33.99 -3.11
N LEU A 94 -7.34 33.02 -4.03
CA LEU A 94 -6.12 32.23 -4.24
C LEU A 94 -5.11 32.89 -5.19
N ASP A 95 -5.59 33.72 -6.13
CA ASP A 95 -4.74 34.53 -7.02
C ASP A 95 -4.30 35.86 -6.37
N ALA A 96 -5.03 36.35 -5.36
CA ALA A 96 -4.73 37.58 -4.62
C ALA A 96 -3.80 37.39 -3.39
N GLY A 97 -3.46 36.15 -3.05
CA GLY A 97 -2.49 35.79 -2.01
C GLY A 97 -1.24 35.14 -2.61
#